data_AF-A0A2Z7CF44-F1
#
_entry.id   AF-A0A2Z7CF44-F1
#
_cell.length_a   1.000
_cell.length_b   1.000
_cell.length_c   1.000
_cell.angle_alpha   90.00
_cell.angle_beta   90.00
_cell.angle_gamma   90.00
#
_symmetry.space_group_name_H-M   'P 1'
#
loop_
_entity.id
_entity.type
_entity.pdbx_description
1 polymer ?
#
loop_
_entity_poly.entity_id
_entity_poly.type
_entity_poly.pdbx_seq_one_letter_code
_entity_poly.pdbx_strand_id
1 'polypeptide(L)'
;MDKKSPNFYDVSLVDGYNLPISVSTKQADTRCNIRGCGKNLKATCPTELQVLNKNREVVACKSACLAFNLDTFCCRNEYGSPDKCRPSVYSKMFKEACPSYFSYAFDMPTPMVNCGADEYVVTFCPEKWGGEHVFG
;
A
#
# COMPACT_ATOMS: atom_id res chain seq x y z
N MET A 1 -33.62 -5.07 -8.71
CA MET A 1 -32.18 -4.78 -8.92
C MET A 1 -31.55 -4.80 -7.55
N ASP A 2 -31.14 -5.98 -7.07
CA ASP A 2 -30.58 -6.14 -5.74
C ASP A 2 -29.32 -5.29 -5.61
N LYS A 3 -29.38 -4.30 -4.74
CA LYS A 3 -28.24 -3.49 -4.36
C LYS A 3 -27.34 -4.39 -3.51
N LYS A 4 -26.46 -5.12 -4.18
CA LYS A 4 -25.50 -6.01 -3.56
C LYS A 4 -24.74 -5.28 -2.45
N SER A 5 -24.65 -5.90 -1.26
CA SER A 5 -23.97 -5.31 -0.12
C SER A 5 -22.53 -4.90 -0.50
N PRO A 6 -22.08 -3.70 -0.11
CA PRO A 6 -20.73 -3.26 -0.41
C PRO A 6 -19.72 -4.11 0.35
N ASN A 7 -18.65 -4.52 -0.34
CA ASN A 7 -17.48 -5.09 0.30
C ASN A 7 -16.41 -4.00 0.41
N PHE A 8 -15.57 -4.10 1.43
CA PHE A 8 -14.47 -3.20 1.67
C PHE A 8 -13.16 -3.95 1.58
N TYR A 9 -12.23 -3.45 0.78
CA TYR A 9 -10.93 -4.08 0.58
C TYR A 9 -9.88 -3.03 0.26
N ASP A 10 -8.65 -3.38 0.61
CA ASP A 10 -7.49 -2.51 0.49
C ASP A 10 -6.20 -3.34 0.34
N VAL A 11 -5.11 -2.63 0.07
CA VAL A 11 -3.76 -3.16 0.16
C VAL A 11 -2.98 -2.23 1.09
N SER A 12 -2.20 -2.80 2.00
CA SER A 12 -1.54 -2.07 3.06
C SER A 12 -0.04 -2.32 3.11
N LEU A 13 0.71 -1.23 3.28
CA LEU A 13 2.15 -1.18 3.52
C LEU A 13 2.47 -0.85 4.99
N VAL A 14 1.46 -0.87 5.88
CA VAL A 14 1.62 -0.63 7.32
C VAL A 14 2.65 -1.60 7.92
N ASP A 15 2.74 -2.80 7.38
CA ASP A 15 3.71 -3.85 7.76
C ASP A 15 4.87 -4.01 6.75
N GLY A 16 5.08 -3.00 5.90
CA GLY A 16 6.16 -2.98 4.92
C GLY A 16 5.79 -3.60 3.57
N TYR A 17 6.81 -3.89 2.77
CA TYR A 17 6.71 -4.24 1.36
C TYR A 17 7.73 -5.31 0.97
N ASN A 18 7.32 -6.30 0.20
CA ASN A 18 8.24 -7.25 -0.46
C ASN A 18 8.01 -7.35 -1.98
N LEU A 19 6.75 -7.36 -2.42
CA LEU A 19 6.32 -7.51 -3.80
C LEU A 19 5.14 -6.58 -4.10
N PRO A 20 5.03 -6.06 -5.34
CA PRO A 20 3.85 -5.30 -5.73
C PRO A 20 2.71 -6.27 -6.01
N ILE A 21 1.51 -5.92 -5.58
CA ILE A 21 0.29 -6.65 -5.89
C ILE A 21 -0.71 -5.76 -6.65
N SER A 22 -1.79 -6.31 -7.15
CA SER A 22 -2.95 -5.53 -7.57
C SER A 22 -4.19 -6.35 -7.30
N VAL A 23 -5.29 -5.68 -7.04
CA VAL A 23 -6.58 -6.33 -6.79
C VAL A 23 -7.55 -5.81 -7.82
N SER A 24 -8.10 -6.70 -8.64
CA SER A 24 -9.18 -6.38 -9.55
C SER A 24 -10.41 -7.22 -9.28
N THR A 25 -11.56 -6.73 -9.70
CA THR A 25 -12.81 -7.51 -9.66
C THR A 25 -13.26 -7.77 -11.10
N LYS A 26 -14.13 -8.77 -11.31
CA LYS A 26 -14.75 -9.01 -12.63
C LYS A 26 -15.75 -7.90 -13.05
N GLN A 27 -15.89 -6.83 -12.26
CA GLN A 27 -16.79 -5.74 -12.57
C GLN A 27 -16.19 -4.80 -13.61
N ALA A 28 -17.07 -4.15 -14.38
CA ALA A 28 -16.66 -3.15 -15.35
C ALA A 28 -16.17 -1.83 -14.71
N ASP A 29 -16.45 -1.59 -13.42
CA ASP A 29 -16.05 -0.34 -12.75
C ASP A 29 -14.56 -0.37 -12.37
N THR A 30 -13.77 0.42 -13.09
CA THR A 30 -12.33 0.57 -12.85
C THR A 30 -11.98 1.17 -11.49
N ARG A 31 -12.92 1.85 -10.81
CA ARG A 31 -12.75 2.33 -9.42
C ARG A 31 -12.71 1.19 -8.41
N CYS A 32 -13.16 0.01 -8.81
CA CYS A 32 -13.13 -1.19 -8.00
C CYS A 32 -11.78 -1.93 -8.08
N ASN A 33 -10.77 -1.36 -8.75
CA ASN A 33 -9.46 -1.96 -8.90
C ASN A 33 -8.42 -1.20 -8.09
N ILE A 34 -7.67 -1.92 -7.26
CA ILE A 34 -6.47 -1.43 -6.59
C ILE A 34 -5.29 -1.71 -7.51
N ARG A 35 -4.70 -0.65 -8.04
CA ARG A 35 -3.52 -0.73 -8.91
C ARG A 35 -2.27 -1.01 -8.09
N GLY A 36 -1.27 -1.61 -8.73
CA GLY A 36 0.05 -1.79 -8.13
C GLY A 36 0.81 -0.47 -7.95
N CYS A 37 1.98 -0.57 -7.35
CA CYS A 37 2.89 0.55 -7.15
C CYS A 37 3.42 1.10 -8.49
N GLY A 38 3.58 2.42 -8.59
CA GLY A 38 4.21 3.08 -9.73
C GLY A 38 5.74 3.11 -9.67
N LYS A 39 6.34 2.79 -8.51
CA LYS A 39 7.81 2.83 -8.30
C LYS A 39 8.30 1.59 -7.54
N ASN A 40 9.60 1.30 -7.66
CA ASN A 40 10.23 0.17 -6.95
C ASN A 40 10.44 0.56 -5.49
N LEU A 41 9.59 0.09 -4.59
CA LEU A 41 9.86 0.29 -3.17
C LEU A 41 11.14 -0.38 -2.69
N LYS A 42 11.61 -1.46 -3.33
CA LYS A 42 12.90 -2.07 -2.98
C LYS A 42 14.10 -1.23 -3.43
N ALA A 43 14.01 -0.56 -4.58
CA ALA A 43 15.14 0.24 -5.09
C ALA A 43 15.28 1.59 -4.36
N THR A 44 14.19 2.14 -3.84
CA THR A 44 14.21 3.39 -3.07
C THR A 44 14.14 3.16 -1.57
N CYS A 45 14.25 1.91 -1.09
CA CYS A 45 14.16 1.59 0.34
C CYS A 45 15.34 2.20 1.11
N PRO A 46 15.11 3.06 2.13
CA PRO A 46 16.17 3.59 2.98
C PRO A 46 16.91 2.46 3.70
N THR A 47 18.22 2.62 3.92
CA THR A 47 19.09 1.57 4.48
C THR A 47 18.59 1.04 5.82
N GLU A 48 18.06 1.92 6.67
CA GLU A 48 17.48 1.61 7.98
C GLU A 48 16.19 0.77 7.92
N LEU A 49 15.55 0.67 6.74
CA LEU A 49 14.34 -0.13 6.51
C LEU A 49 14.60 -1.39 5.66
N GLN A 50 15.80 -1.55 5.09
CA GLN A 50 16.09 -2.65 4.17
C GLN A 50 16.09 -4.01 4.87
N VAL A 51 15.53 -5.01 4.18
CA VAL A 51 15.73 -6.43 4.48
C VAL A 51 16.62 -7.00 3.39
N LEU A 52 17.80 -7.50 3.78
CA LEU A 52 18.81 -8.01 2.87
C LEU A 52 18.84 -9.55 2.87
N ASN A 53 19.10 -10.13 1.71
CA ASN A 53 19.43 -11.56 1.61
C ASN A 53 20.94 -11.80 1.86
N LYS A 54 21.37 -13.07 1.72
CA LYS A 54 22.79 -13.47 1.87
C LYS A 54 23.74 -12.78 0.89
N ASN A 55 23.24 -12.37 -0.28
CA ASN A 55 23.99 -11.66 -1.31
C ASN A 55 23.99 -10.14 -1.14
N ARG A 56 23.43 -9.62 -0.03
CA ARG A 56 23.24 -8.19 0.25
C ARG A 56 22.29 -7.47 -0.73
N GLU A 57 21.36 -8.21 -1.32
CA GLU A 57 20.31 -7.64 -2.17
C GLU A 57 19.08 -7.30 -1.33
N VAL A 58 18.45 -6.15 -1.61
CA VAL A 58 17.21 -5.73 -0.94
C VAL A 58 16.05 -6.61 -1.42
N VAL A 59 15.52 -7.44 -0.53
CA VAL A 59 14.39 -8.35 -0.82
C VAL A 59 13.05 -7.86 -0.28
N ALA A 60 13.07 -6.98 0.72
CA ALA A 60 11.90 -6.32 1.28
C ALA A 60 12.28 -4.98 1.92
N CYS A 61 11.28 -4.15 2.19
CA CYS A 61 11.41 -2.87 2.88
C CYS A 61 10.43 -2.85 4.06
N LYS A 62 10.94 -2.74 5.28
CA LYS A 62 10.11 -2.62 6.49
C LYS A 62 9.36 -1.30 6.50
N SER A 63 8.20 -1.25 7.14
CA SER A 63 7.62 0.03 7.55
C SER A 63 8.40 0.63 8.72
N ALA A 64 8.20 1.93 8.96
CA ALA A 64 8.79 2.60 10.11
C ALA A 64 8.36 1.97 11.45
N CYS A 65 7.11 1.51 11.55
CA CYS A 65 6.63 0.82 12.74
C CYS A 65 7.42 -0.48 12.98
N LEU A 66 7.60 -1.32 11.95
CA LEU A 66 8.37 -2.56 12.09
C LEU A 66 9.86 -2.33 12.33
N ALA A 67 10.43 -1.24 11.80
CA ALA A 67 11.85 -0.96 11.96
C ALA A 67 12.19 -0.37 13.33
N PHE A 68 11.37 0.54 13.85
CA PHE A 68 11.70 1.31 15.06
C PHE A 68 10.81 0.97 16.27
N ASN A 69 9.65 0.35 16.06
CA ASN A 69 8.66 0.01 17.11
C ASN A 69 8.27 1.20 18.01
N LEU A 70 8.31 2.42 17.48
CA LEU A 70 7.91 3.63 18.19
C LEU A 70 6.41 3.90 18.00
N ASP A 71 5.74 4.34 19.06
CA ASP A 71 4.29 4.60 19.04
C ASP A 71 3.89 5.67 18.03
N THR A 72 4.77 6.63 17.74
CA THR A 72 4.60 7.65 16.69
C THR A 72 4.50 7.04 15.29
N PHE A 73 5.23 5.96 15.02
CA PHE A 73 5.20 5.27 13.72
C PHE A 73 4.14 4.17 13.67
N CYS A 74 3.84 3.55 14.81
CA CYS A 74 2.84 2.50 14.93
C CYS A 74 1.43 3.02 15.21
N CYS A 75 1.26 4.33 15.42
CA CYS A 75 0.01 4.97 15.79
C CYS A 75 -0.65 4.31 17.02
N ARG A 76 0.12 4.10 18.10
CA ARG A 76 -0.35 3.49 19.35
C ARG A 76 -0.41 4.50 20.48
N ASN A 77 -1.10 4.14 21.56
CA ASN A 77 -1.17 4.93 22.80
C ASN A 77 -1.62 6.38 22.52
N GLU A 78 -0.80 7.37 22.88
CA GLU A 78 -1.11 8.77 22.62
C GLU A 78 -1.30 9.07 21.13
N TYR A 79 -0.69 8.29 20.23
CA TYR A 79 -0.82 8.44 18.78
C TYR A 79 -1.94 7.55 18.18
N GLY A 80 -2.83 7.00 19.01
CA GLY A 80 -3.91 6.09 18.61
C GLY A 80 -5.09 6.74 17.86
N SER A 81 -4.95 7.97 17.37
CA SER A 81 -6.01 8.69 16.68
C SER A 81 -5.50 9.44 15.44
N PRO A 82 -6.35 9.68 14.41
CA PRO A 82 -5.95 10.36 13.18
C PRO A 82 -5.39 11.78 13.39
N ASP A 83 -5.86 12.50 14.41
CA ASP A 83 -5.40 13.84 14.74
C ASP A 83 -3.99 13.87 15.35
N LYS A 84 -3.57 12.75 15.95
CA LYS A 84 -2.28 12.62 16.66
C LYS A 84 -1.25 11.85 15.85
N CYS A 85 -1.63 10.79 15.14
CA CYS A 85 -0.70 10.08 14.27
C CYS A 85 -0.55 10.76 12.91
N ARG A 86 0.59 11.43 12.73
CA ARG A 86 0.89 12.16 11.49
C ARG A 86 1.72 11.30 10.54
N PRO A 87 1.59 11.52 9.21
CA PRO A 87 2.43 10.84 8.24
C PRO A 87 3.91 11.18 8.45
N SER A 88 4.73 10.15 8.61
CA SER A 88 6.20 10.23 8.66
C SER A 88 6.82 10.34 7.26
N VAL A 89 8.10 10.69 7.19
CA VAL A 89 8.88 10.67 5.94
C VAL A 89 8.81 9.30 5.24
N TYR A 90 8.82 8.21 6.00
CA TYR A 90 8.74 6.85 5.48
C TYR A 90 7.36 6.52 4.90
N SER A 91 6.28 6.88 5.61
CA SER A 91 4.92 6.66 5.09
C SER A 91 4.66 7.49 3.82
N LYS A 92 5.19 8.72 3.74
CA LYS A 92 5.08 9.55 2.53
C LYS A 92 5.81 8.91 1.34
N MET A 93 7.01 8.38 1.56
CA MET A 93 7.74 7.62 0.53
C MET A 93 6.92 6.42 0.01
N PHE A 94 6.31 5.66 0.92
CA PHE A 94 5.42 4.54 0.56
C PHE A 94 4.21 5.01 -0.24
N LYS A 95 3.59 6.13 0.16
CA LYS A 95 2.43 6.69 -0.54
C LYS A 95 2.78 7.18 -1.94
N GLU A 96 3.93 7.83 -2.11
CA GLU A 96 4.40 8.30 -3.42
C GLU A 96 4.68 7.14 -4.38
N ALA A 97 5.20 6.02 -3.87
CA ALA A 97 5.44 4.84 -4.68
C ALA A 97 4.15 4.07 -5.00
N CYS A 98 3.21 4.00 -4.05
CA CYS A 98 1.98 3.23 -4.16
C CYS A 98 0.77 4.06 -3.68
N PRO A 99 0.27 5.01 -4.49
CA PRO A 99 -0.81 5.91 -4.06
C PRO A 99 -2.12 5.18 -3.68
N SER A 100 -2.35 4.03 -4.30
CA SER A 100 -3.53 3.18 -4.10
C SER A 100 -3.46 2.31 -2.83
N TYR A 101 -2.39 2.39 -2.03
CA TYR A 101 -2.22 1.57 -0.83
C TYR A 101 -2.26 2.41 0.44
N PHE A 102 -2.60 1.77 1.56
CA PHE A 102 -2.37 2.35 2.89
C PHE A 102 -0.87 2.39 3.16
N SER A 103 -0.35 3.58 3.44
CA SER A 103 1.06 3.79 3.77
C SER A 103 1.34 3.83 5.28
N TYR A 104 0.31 4.11 6.09
CA TYR A 104 0.31 4.04 7.56
C TYR A 104 -1.13 3.88 8.09
N ALA A 105 -1.31 3.70 9.40
CA ALA A 105 -2.59 3.28 9.99
C ALA A 105 -3.76 4.25 9.76
N PHE A 106 -3.49 5.56 9.67
CA PHE A 106 -4.52 6.59 9.50
C PHE A 106 -4.37 7.34 8.16
N ASP A 107 -3.95 6.63 7.11
CA ASP A 107 -3.69 7.22 5.79
C ASP A 107 -4.91 7.94 5.18
N MET A 108 -4.66 9.15 4.68
CA MET A 108 -5.66 10.02 4.07
C MET A 108 -5.15 10.62 2.75
N PRO A 109 -5.96 10.63 1.67
CA PRO A 109 -7.29 10.02 1.58
C PRO A 109 -7.22 8.49 1.68
N THR A 110 -8.25 7.90 2.30
CA THR A 110 -8.34 6.46 2.52
C THR A 110 -8.36 5.73 1.17
N PRO A 111 -7.38 4.86 0.87
CA PRO A 111 -7.33 4.10 -0.38
C PRO A 111 -8.24 2.86 -0.36
N MET A 112 -9.17 2.79 0.58
CA MET A 112 -10.14 1.70 0.72
C MET A 112 -11.15 1.75 -0.42
N VAL A 113 -11.33 0.61 -1.08
CA VAL A 113 -12.34 0.44 -2.12
C VAL A 113 -13.62 -0.11 -1.50
N ASN A 114 -14.79 0.38 -1.96
CA ASN A 114 -16.11 0.04 -1.40
C ASN A 114 -17.07 -0.53 -2.45
N CYS A 115 -16.60 -1.46 -3.29
CA CYS A 115 -17.40 -2.11 -4.33
C CYS A 115 -17.89 -3.50 -3.88
N GLY A 116 -19.15 -3.85 -4.17
CA GLY A 116 -19.67 -5.19 -3.86
C GLY A 116 -19.30 -6.22 -4.92
N ALA A 117 -18.33 -7.10 -4.70
CA ALA A 117 -17.85 -8.12 -5.65
C ALA A 117 -17.98 -9.57 -5.14
N ASP A 118 -18.24 -10.53 -6.05
CA ASP A 118 -18.25 -11.97 -5.70
C ASP A 118 -16.87 -12.61 -5.88
N GLU A 119 -16.06 -12.05 -6.78
CA GLU A 119 -14.78 -12.61 -7.18
C GLU A 119 -13.74 -11.50 -7.25
N TYR A 120 -12.59 -11.78 -6.66
CA TYR A 120 -11.41 -10.93 -6.64
C TYR A 120 -10.24 -11.66 -7.28
N VAL A 121 -9.50 -10.96 -8.12
CA VAL A 121 -8.26 -11.44 -8.71
C VAL A 121 -7.12 -10.65 -8.06
N VAL A 122 -6.26 -11.37 -7.35
CA VAL A 122 -5.03 -10.82 -6.76
C VAL A 122 -3.86 -11.21 -7.65
N THR A 123 -3.20 -10.22 -8.24
CA THR A 123 -2.04 -10.44 -9.12
C THR A 123 -0.78 -10.00 -8.40
N PHE A 124 0.16 -10.92 -8.22
CA PHE A 124 1.52 -10.62 -7.75
C PHE A 124 2.39 -10.20 -8.92
N CYS A 125 3.24 -9.20 -8.72
CA CYS A 125 4.10 -8.64 -9.75
C CYS A 125 3.33 -8.22 -11.02
N PRO A 126 2.29 -7.37 -10.91
CA PRO A 126 1.55 -6.93 -12.09
C PRO A 126 2.49 -6.24 -13.09
N GLU A 127 2.40 -6.62 -14.36
CA GLU A 127 3.36 -6.30 -15.43
C GLU A 127 3.60 -4.81 -15.68
N LYS A 128 2.75 -3.94 -15.12
CA LYS A 128 2.89 -2.49 -15.22
C LYS A 128 2.94 -1.89 -13.82
N TRP A 129 4.14 -1.53 -13.39
CA TRP A 129 4.28 -0.55 -12.35
C TRP A 129 3.68 0.74 -12.85
N GLY A 130 2.52 1.13 -12.30
CA GLY A 130 1.79 2.35 -12.65
C GLY A 130 1.81 2.65 -14.14
N GLY A 131 0.87 2.09 -14.91
CA GLY A 131 0.82 2.32 -16.35
C GLY A 131 1.14 3.75 -16.75
N GLU A 132 2.18 3.92 -17.56
CA GLU A 132 2.36 5.12 -18.36
C GLU A 132 1.07 5.34 -19.13
N HIS A 133 0.36 6.42 -18.76
CA HIS A 133 -0.42 7.15 -19.75
C HIS A 133 0.59 7.70 -20.76
N VAL A 134 0.85 6.92 -21.82
CA VAL A 134 1.27 7.50 -23.09
C VAL A 134 0.03 8.25 -23.59
N PHE A 135 -0.03 9.56 -23.35
CA PHE A 135 -0.81 10.44 -24.20
C PHE A 135 -0.12 10.45 -25.56
N GLY A 136 -0.68 9.68 -26.49
CA GLY A 136 -0.48 9.83 -27.93
C GLY A 136 -1.78 10.30 -28.55
#